data_AF-A0AAD8WA79-F1
#
_entry.id   AF-A0AAD8WA79-F1
#
_cell.length_a   1.000
_cell.length_b   1.000
_cell.length_c   1.000
_cell.angle_alpha   90.00
_cell.angle_beta   90.00
_cell.angle_gamma   90.00
#
_symmetry.space_group_name_H-M   'P 1'
#
loop_
_entity.id
_entity.type
_entity.pdbx_description
1 polymer ?
#
loop_
_entity_poly.entity_id
_entity_poly.type
_entity_poly.pdbx_seq_one_letter_code
_entity_poly.pdbx_strand_id
1 'polypeptide(L)'
;MLDYLRSEKVDFVGLQETIRHDFSASELRRLEFGSQFNWNWLPAIGHSGGLLLGFRDEVFEVGVWRKGNFYLSAHLLQRRTKQKWWFMLVYGHADHQRTGEFLSELVREVSSYQDPVVLGGDFNLIRRVGDKNNANVNWPRVHRFNDAIANLSLREVARVGARYTWTNKQLSPVRCVLDRLFVSPAWEAWFPLCSLTAITRIGSDHTPLLLKSGADERCGPSRFIFQTWWFGVPGFLDLVKGKLGSFLSDFGPHRGSIDLWMCVARLTRQFLKGWGTNLGKEKRDCKARLLAQVEALDAVPDSSGLDEEGWAFRYHLEDQVVLLDSLEEEYCANVVVCSGSLKGTLARLTSMRLPMGGDGSVVFLV
;
A
#
# COMPACT_ATOMS: atom_id res chain seq x y z
N MET A 1 6.64 0.86 -3.25
CA MET A 1 5.29 0.34 -2.88
C MET A 1 5.33 -0.57 -1.65
N LEU A 2 6.11 -1.66 -1.66
CA LEU A 2 6.16 -2.62 -0.55
C LEU A 2 6.54 -1.99 0.80
N ASP A 3 7.42 -0.98 0.79
CA ASP A 3 7.80 -0.25 2.00
C ASP A 3 6.62 0.48 2.63
N TYR A 4 5.80 1.15 1.83
CA TYR A 4 4.60 1.86 2.31
C TYR A 4 3.58 0.89 2.89
N LEU A 5 3.35 -0.23 2.21
CA LEU A 5 2.45 -1.27 2.70
C LEU A 5 2.91 -1.82 4.06
N ARG A 6 4.22 -1.97 4.26
CA ARG A 6 4.82 -2.38 5.55
C ARG A 6 4.74 -1.30 6.62
N SER A 7 5.06 -0.05 6.29
CA SER A 7 5.12 1.04 7.28
C SER A 7 3.74 1.42 7.78
N GLU A 8 2.76 1.48 6.87
CA GLU A 8 1.39 1.91 7.19
C GLU A 8 0.53 0.78 7.76
N LYS A 9 1.04 -0.46 7.83
CA LYS A 9 0.31 -1.66 8.31
C LYS A 9 -1.07 -1.78 7.66
N VAL A 10 -1.08 -1.77 6.33
CA VAL A 10 -2.29 -1.72 5.52
C VAL A 10 -3.21 -2.90 5.78
N ASP A 11 -4.51 -2.66 6.02
CA ASP A 11 -5.49 -3.71 6.31
C ASP A 11 -6.10 -4.31 5.04
N PHE A 12 -6.07 -3.58 3.94
CA PHE A 12 -6.45 -4.10 2.64
C PHE A 12 -5.78 -3.37 1.47
N VAL A 13 -5.55 -4.10 0.39
CA VAL A 13 -4.78 -3.65 -0.77
C VAL A 13 -5.58 -3.90 -2.04
N GLY A 14 -5.74 -2.87 -2.87
CA GLY A 14 -6.27 -2.96 -4.23
C GLY A 14 -5.22 -2.47 -5.23
N LEU A 15 -4.87 -3.30 -6.21
CA LEU A 15 -3.95 -2.96 -7.29
C LEU A 15 -4.68 -3.09 -8.62
N GLN A 16 -4.53 -2.09 -9.47
CA GLN A 16 -5.02 -2.08 -10.85
C GLN A 16 -3.86 -2.31 -11.83
N GLU A 17 -4.20 -2.62 -13.08
CA GLU A 17 -3.24 -2.89 -14.16
C GLU A 17 -2.13 -3.87 -13.77
N THR A 18 -2.52 -4.99 -13.16
CA THR A 18 -1.53 -5.96 -12.71
C THR A 18 -0.78 -6.61 -13.87
N ILE A 19 -1.38 -6.63 -15.08
CA ILE A 19 -0.83 -7.27 -16.29
C ILE A 19 -0.43 -8.74 -15.98
N ARG A 20 -1.23 -9.39 -15.13
CA ARG A 20 -1.05 -10.79 -14.72
C ARG A 20 -2.33 -11.57 -14.95
N HIS A 21 -2.18 -12.78 -15.46
CA HIS A 21 -3.27 -13.75 -15.52
C HIS A 21 -3.50 -14.40 -14.16
N ASP A 22 -2.42 -14.83 -13.51
CA ASP A 22 -2.46 -15.51 -12.22
C ASP A 22 -1.36 -15.01 -11.27
N PHE A 23 -1.56 -15.28 -9.98
CA PHE A 23 -0.60 -15.02 -8.93
C PHE A 23 -0.20 -16.32 -8.23
N SER A 24 1.10 -16.54 -8.08
CA SER A 24 1.61 -17.63 -7.26
C SER A 24 1.42 -17.33 -5.77
N ALA A 25 1.27 -18.38 -4.96
CA ALA A 25 1.20 -18.22 -3.51
C ALA A 25 2.46 -17.55 -2.93
N SER A 26 3.63 -17.70 -3.56
CA SER A 26 4.86 -17.00 -3.17
C SER A 26 4.82 -15.50 -3.42
N GLU A 27 4.18 -15.05 -4.50
CA GLU A 27 4.03 -13.63 -4.81
C GLU A 27 3.06 -12.96 -3.83
N LEU A 28 1.90 -13.58 -3.59
CA LEU A 28 0.92 -13.08 -2.62
C LEU A 28 1.49 -13.02 -1.20
N ARG A 29 2.27 -14.02 -0.78
CA ARG A 29 2.98 -14.01 0.51
C ARG A 29 3.95 -12.84 0.68
N ARG A 30 4.50 -12.27 -0.41
CA ARG A 30 5.36 -11.08 -0.32
C ARG A 30 4.55 -9.82 0.02
N LEU A 31 3.25 -9.83 -0.27
CA LEU A 31 2.28 -8.77 0.00
C LEU A 31 1.55 -8.92 1.34
N GLU A 32 1.82 -10.00 2.10
CA GLU A 32 1.12 -10.31 3.35
C GLU A 32 1.74 -9.61 4.58
N PHE A 33 2.99 -9.15 4.50
CA PHE A 33 3.65 -8.33 5.54
C PHE A 33 3.56 -8.87 6.98
N GLY A 34 3.50 -10.20 7.14
CA GLY A 34 3.43 -10.86 8.44
C GLY A 34 2.01 -11.10 8.98
N SER A 35 0.96 -10.77 8.22
CA SER A 35 -0.43 -11.11 8.49
C SER A 35 -1.02 -11.85 7.29
N GLN A 36 -1.92 -12.81 7.49
CA GLN A 36 -2.57 -13.49 6.36
C GLN A 36 -3.61 -12.58 5.71
N PHE A 37 -3.67 -12.63 4.38
CA PHE A 37 -4.64 -11.89 3.58
C PHE A 37 -5.45 -12.86 2.74
N ASN A 38 -6.75 -12.58 2.62
CA ASN A 38 -7.64 -13.22 1.68
C ASN A 38 -7.57 -12.48 0.35
N TRP A 39 -6.89 -13.09 -0.63
CA TRP A 39 -6.67 -12.51 -1.95
C TRP A 39 -7.67 -13.03 -2.98
N ASN A 40 -8.08 -12.15 -3.88
CA ASN A 40 -8.77 -12.51 -5.12
C ASN A 40 -8.32 -11.56 -6.23
N TRP A 41 -8.43 -12.01 -7.48
CA TRP A 41 -8.03 -11.20 -8.64
C TRP A 41 -8.98 -11.38 -9.82
N LEU A 42 -8.99 -10.36 -10.69
CA LEU A 42 -9.49 -10.44 -12.05
C LEU A 42 -8.25 -10.54 -12.96
N PRO A 43 -8.13 -11.56 -13.83
CA PRO A 43 -6.97 -11.69 -14.71
C PRO A 43 -6.92 -10.55 -15.73
N ALA A 44 -5.71 -10.16 -16.13
CA ALA A 44 -5.52 -9.30 -17.30
C ALA A 44 -5.89 -10.02 -18.60
N ILE A 45 -6.41 -9.28 -19.58
CA ILE A 45 -6.72 -9.80 -20.92
C ILE A 45 -5.68 -9.22 -21.88
N GLY A 46 -4.76 -10.05 -22.34
CA GLY A 46 -3.62 -9.59 -23.15
C GLY A 46 -2.67 -8.70 -22.34
N HIS A 47 -2.43 -7.48 -22.84
CA HIS A 47 -1.54 -6.49 -22.20
C HIS A 47 -2.30 -5.42 -21.40
N SER A 48 -3.57 -5.64 -21.07
CA SER A 48 -4.41 -4.63 -20.41
C SER A 48 -5.27 -5.21 -19.30
N GLY A 49 -5.48 -4.37 -18.28
CA GLY A 49 -6.29 -4.70 -17.11
C GLY A 49 -5.58 -5.58 -16.09
N GLY A 50 -6.39 -6.35 -15.36
CA GLY A 50 -5.96 -7.09 -14.20
C GLY A 50 -6.22 -6.29 -12.92
N LEU A 51 -6.91 -6.92 -11.97
CA LEU A 51 -7.22 -6.35 -10.66
C LEU A 51 -6.77 -7.34 -9.59
N LEU A 52 -6.09 -6.88 -8.54
CA LEU A 52 -5.78 -7.69 -7.37
C LEU A 52 -6.34 -7.01 -6.13
N LEU A 53 -7.12 -7.73 -5.34
CA LEU A 53 -7.72 -7.22 -4.12
C LEU A 53 -7.46 -8.20 -2.97
N GLY A 54 -7.02 -7.69 -1.83
CA GLY A 54 -6.77 -8.49 -0.65
C GLY A 54 -7.14 -7.81 0.65
N PHE A 55 -7.65 -8.59 1.60
CA PHE A 55 -8.06 -8.14 2.92
C PHE A 55 -7.39 -8.95 4.01
N ARG A 56 -6.89 -8.28 5.06
CA ARG A 56 -6.28 -8.97 6.21
C ARG A 56 -7.31 -9.79 6.97
N ASP A 57 -7.07 -11.10 7.11
CA ASP A 57 -7.99 -12.06 7.74
C ASP A 57 -8.24 -11.77 9.23
N GLU A 58 -7.27 -11.16 9.91
CA GLU A 58 -7.40 -10.79 11.33
C GLU A 58 -8.39 -9.65 11.55
N VAL A 59 -8.59 -8.78 10.54
CA VAL A 59 -9.44 -7.59 10.62
C VAL A 59 -10.80 -7.86 9.99
N PHE A 60 -10.81 -8.55 8.85
CA PHE A 60 -12.00 -8.80 8.05
C PHE A 60 -12.28 -10.29 7.91
N GLU A 61 -13.56 -10.61 7.93
CA GLU A 61 -14.07 -11.84 7.36
C GLU A 61 -14.62 -11.52 5.98
N VAL A 62 -14.01 -12.12 4.95
CA VAL A 62 -14.47 -11.93 3.58
C VAL A 62 -15.60 -12.92 3.30
N GLY A 63 -16.76 -12.39 2.94
CA GLY A 63 -17.93 -13.14 2.53
C GLY A 63 -17.92 -13.41 1.02
N VAL A 64 -18.87 -12.80 0.32
CA VAL A 64 -19.06 -13.01 -1.12
C VAL A 64 -18.14 -12.11 -1.93
N TRP A 65 -17.49 -12.69 -2.93
CA TRP A 65 -16.80 -11.96 -3.99
C TRP A 65 -17.72 -11.77 -5.19
N ARG A 66 -17.70 -10.59 -5.81
CA ARG A 66 -18.35 -10.35 -7.10
C ARG A 66 -17.39 -9.70 -8.08
N LYS A 67 -17.46 -10.15 -9.33
CA LYS A 67 -16.56 -9.76 -10.42
C LYS A 67 -17.39 -9.25 -11.59
N GLY A 68 -17.02 -8.10 -12.13
CA GLY A 68 -17.56 -7.57 -13.36
C GLY A 68 -16.46 -7.38 -14.41
N ASN A 69 -16.80 -6.70 -15.50
CA ASN A 69 -15.82 -6.36 -16.53
C ASN A 69 -14.86 -5.26 -16.07
N PHE A 70 -15.33 -4.35 -15.22
CA PHE A 70 -14.58 -3.17 -14.77
C PHE A 70 -14.35 -3.12 -13.26
N TYR A 71 -14.70 -4.18 -12.52
CA TYR A 71 -14.56 -4.18 -11.07
C TYR A 71 -14.31 -5.56 -10.46
N LEU A 72 -13.71 -5.54 -9.27
CA LEU A 72 -13.60 -6.66 -8.34
C LEU A 72 -14.08 -6.18 -6.97
N SER A 73 -15.06 -6.87 -6.39
CA SER A 73 -15.67 -6.46 -5.12
C SER A 73 -15.76 -7.61 -4.12
N ALA A 74 -15.77 -7.25 -2.85
CA ALA A 74 -15.88 -8.16 -1.72
C ALA A 74 -16.86 -7.63 -0.69
N HIS A 75 -17.71 -8.51 -0.19
CA HIS A 75 -18.50 -8.25 1.01
C HIS A 75 -17.65 -8.57 2.24
N LEU A 76 -17.58 -7.61 3.16
CA LEU A 76 -16.68 -7.67 4.30
C LEU A 76 -17.50 -7.59 5.58
N LEU A 77 -17.20 -8.48 6.52
CA LEU A 77 -17.59 -8.35 7.91
C LEU A 77 -16.36 -7.92 8.71
N GLN A 78 -16.38 -6.69 9.23
CA GLN A 78 -15.31 -6.23 10.11
C GLN A 78 -15.44 -6.95 11.46
N ARG A 79 -14.44 -7.76 11.82
CA ARG A 79 -14.55 -8.73 12.93
C ARG A 79 -14.81 -8.07 14.28
N ARG A 80 -14.29 -6.86 14.47
CA ARG A 80 -14.37 -6.13 15.74
C ARG A 80 -15.69 -5.37 15.91
N THR A 81 -16.05 -4.53 14.94
CA THR A 81 -17.27 -3.70 14.98
C THR A 81 -18.52 -4.49 14.61
N LYS A 82 -18.36 -5.67 14.00
CA LYS A 82 -19.42 -6.51 13.42
C LYS A 82 -20.20 -5.81 12.30
N GLN A 83 -19.67 -4.70 11.78
CA GLN A 83 -20.24 -3.99 10.65
C GLN A 83 -19.99 -4.75 9.36
N LYS A 84 -21.00 -4.76 8.49
CA LYS A 84 -20.93 -5.35 7.16
C LYS A 84 -20.94 -4.25 6.12
N TRP A 85 -20.10 -4.36 5.11
CA TRP A 85 -20.00 -3.40 4.03
C TRP A 85 -19.31 -3.99 2.81
N TRP A 86 -19.48 -3.36 1.66
CA TRP A 86 -18.86 -3.74 0.39
C TRP A 86 -17.64 -2.89 0.12
N PHE A 87 -16.54 -3.52 -0.28
CA PHE A 87 -15.45 -2.82 -0.97
C PHE A 87 -15.47 -3.21 -2.43
N MET A 88 -15.40 -2.22 -3.32
CA MET A 88 -15.30 -2.43 -4.76
C MET A 88 -14.07 -1.70 -5.31
N LEU A 89 -13.15 -2.48 -5.87
CA LEU A 89 -12.03 -2.03 -6.66
C LEU A 89 -12.47 -1.84 -8.11
N VAL A 90 -12.29 -0.64 -8.65
CA VAL A 90 -12.71 -0.27 -10.00
C VAL A 90 -11.51 -0.04 -10.90
N TYR A 91 -11.65 -0.43 -12.17
CA TYR A 91 -10.78 -0.04 -13.25
C TYR A 91 -11.61 0.30 -14.49
N GLY A 92 -11.80 1.59 -14.72
CA GLY A 92 -12.42 2.14 -15.92
C GLY A 92 -11.46 2.02 -17.10
N HIS A 93 -11.94 1.58 -18.26
CA HIS A 93 -11.08 1.36 -19.42
C HIS A 93 -10.65 2.68 -20.09
N ALA A 94 -9.40 2.75 -20.57
CA ALA A 94 -8.87 3.93 -21.28
C ALA A 94 -9.63 4.23 -22.60
N ASP A 95 -10.15 3.19 -23.26
CA ASP A 95 -11.12 3.35 -24.36
C ASP A 95 -12.46 3.86 -23.84
N HIS A 96 -12.67 5.15 -24.04
CA HIS A 96 -13.86 5.85 -23.60
C HIS A 96 -15.13 5.56 -24.41
N GLN A 97 -15.06 4.77 -25.48
CA GLN A 97 -16.28 4.24 -26.11
C GLN A 97 -17.03 3.33 -25.13
N ARG A 98 -16.31 2.68 -24.22
CA ARG A 98 -16.86 1.79 -23.19
C ARG A 98 -17.36 2.50 -21.94
N THR A 99 -17.25 3.84 -21.86
CA THR A 99 -17.70 4.59 -20.67
C THR A 99 -19.18 4.34 -20.34
N GLY A 100 -20.04 4.18 -21.35
CA GLY A 100 -21.47 3.89 -21.11
C GLY A 100 -21.69 2.51 -20.49
N GLU A 101 -20.99 1.48 -20.99
CA GLU A 101 -21.02 0.11 -20.45
C GLU A 101 -20.51 0.12 -19.01
N PHE A 102 -19.37 0.76 -18.76
CA PHE A 102 -18.74 0.89 -17.45
C PHE A 102 -19.67 1.52 -16.41
N LEU A 103 -20.22 2.70 -16.70
CA LEU A 103 -21.08 3.39 -15.75
C LEU A 103 -22.38 2.62 -15.50
N SER A 104 -22.94 1.97 -16.52
CA SER A 104 -24.17 1.18 -16.37
C SER A 104 -23.93 -0.07 -15.51
N GLU A 105 -22.81 -0.77 -15.71
CA GLU A 105 -22.41 -1.90 -14.88
C GLU A 105 -22.20 -1.48 -13.43
N LEU A 106 -21.47 -0.39 -13.21
CA LEU A 106 -21.20 0.16 -11.88
C LEU A 106 -22.49 0.53 -11.15
N VAL A 107 -23.40 1.27 -11.81
CA VAL A 107 -24.68 1.68 -11.22
C VAL A 107 -25.53 0.46 -10.87
N ARG A 108 -25.64 -0.51 -11.78
CA ARG A 108 -26.41 -1.74 -11.56
C ARG A 108 -25.87 -2.53 -10.36
N GLU A 109 -24.56 -2.70 -10.28
CA GLU A 109 -23.95 -3.51 -9.23
C GLU A 109 -24.09 -2.84 -7.86
N VAL A 110 -23.68 -1.57 -7.74
CA VAL A 110 -23.72 -0.84 -6.47
C VAL A 110 -25.16 -0.67 -5.97
N SER A 111 -26.13 -0.46 -6.87
CA SER A 111 -27.56 -0.40 -6.49
C SER A 111 -28.11 -1.73 -5.99
N SER A 112 -27.44 -2.85 -6.25
CA SER A 112 -27.84 -4.16 -5.74
C SER A 112 -27.37 -4.42 -4.30
N TYR A 113 -26.47 -3.59 -3.76
CA TYR A 113 -25.94 -3.73 -2.41
C TYR A 113 -26.94 -3.23 -1.37
N GLN A 114 -27.16 -4.04 -0.35
CA GLN A 114 -28.00 -3.69 0.80
C GLN A 114 -27.20 -3.06 1.94
N ASP A 115 -25.89 -3.35 1.99
CA ASP A 115 -24.96 -2.85 3.00
C ASP A 115 -24.18 -1.64 2.45
N PRO A 116 -23.61 -0.78 3.34
CA PRO A 116 -22.80 0.36 2.92
C PRO A 116 -21.63 -0.04 2.02
N VAL A 117 -21.20 0.86 1.14
CA VAL A 117 -20.15 0.60 0.15
C VAL A 117 -19.03 1.63 0.22
N VAL A 118 -17.81 1.15 -0.02
CA VAL A 118 -16.63 1.91 -0.39
C VAL A 118 -16.22 1.48 -1.80
N LEU A 119 -16.02 2.45 -2.67
CA LEU A 119 -15.72 2.27 -4.08
C LEU A 119 -14.44 3.04 -4.39
N GLY A 120 -13.41 2.40 -4.95
CA GLY A 120 -12.22 3.16 -5.34
C GLY A 120 -11.35 2.47 -6.37
N GLY A 121 -10.48 3.26 -6.99
CA GLY A 121 -9.55 2.84 -8.03
C GLY A 121 -9.49 3.87 -9.16
N ASP A 122 -8.91 3.46 -10.28
CA ASP A 122 -8.84 4.26 -11.51
C ASP A 122 -10.18 4.25 -12.26
N PHE A 123 -10.83 5.41 -12.36
CA PHE A 123 -12.06 5.54 -13.14
C PHE A 123 -11.79 5.86 -14.62
N ASN A 124 -10.58 6.34 -14.96
CA ASN A 124 -10.26 6.91 -16.27
C ASN A 124 -11.22 8.05 -16.71
N LEU A 125 -11.83 8.75 -15.75
CA LEU A 125 -12.84 9.79 -15.98
C LEU A 125 -12.58 11.07 -15.17
N ILE A 126 -12.66 12.20 -15.85
CA ILE A 126 -12.58 13.55 -15.27
C ILE A 126 -13.95 13.93 -14.67
N ARG A 127 -13.97 14.59 -13.51
CA ARG A 127 -15.21 15.09 -12.85
C ARG A 127 -15.37 16.60 -12.90
N ARG A 128 -14.26 17.34 -12.89
CA ARG A 128 -14.21 18.81 -12.81
C ARG A 128 -13.08 19.34 -13.70
N VAL A 129 -13.18 20.58 -14.15
CA VAL A 129 -12.12 21.23 -14.95
C VAL A 129 -10.78 21.24 -14.21
N GLY A 130 -10.82 21.52 -12.90
CA GLY A 130 -9.63 21.56 -12.06
C GLY A 130 -8.92 20.21 -11.85
N ASP A 131 -9.53 19.11 -12.30
CA ASP A 131 -8.94 17.77 -12.27
C ASP A 131 -7.97 17.53 -13.43
N LYS A 132 -7.82 18.48 -14.36
CA LYS A 132 -6.87 18.42 -15.47
C LYS A 132 -6.06 19.71 -15.51
N ASN A 133 -4.78 19.60 -15.83
CA ASN A 133 -3.91 20.77 -15.95
C ASN A 133 -4.08 21.57 -17.26
N ASN A 134 -5.06 21.22 -18.10
CA ASN A 134 -5.38 21.94 -19.32
C ASN A 134 -6.90 21.94 -19.59
N ALA A 135 -7.33 22.79 -20.53
CA ALA A 135 -8.73 23.03 -20.84
C ALA A 135 -9.39 21.94 -21.71
N ASN A 136 -8.66 20.91 -22.15
CA ASN A 136 -9.19 19.88 -23.04
C ASN A 136 -10.02 18.85 -22.26
N VAL A 137 -11.29 19.15 -22.02
CA VAL A 137 -12.22 18.34 -21.23
C VAL A 137 -13.46 17.96 -22.05
N ASN A 138 -13.81 16.67 -22.04
CA ASN A 138 -15.05 16.18 -22.67
C ASN A 138 -16.23 16.33 -21.69
N TRP A 139 -16.97 17.43 -21.81
CA TRP A 139 -18.10 17.76 -20.94
C TRP A 139 -19.21 16.69 -20.88
N PRO A 140 -19.69 16.13 -22.01
CA PRO A 140 -20.69 15.05 -21.95
C PRO A 140 -20.25 13.88 -21.07
N ARG A 141 -18.96 13.52 -21.10
CA ARG A 141 -18.43 12.44 -20.28
C ARG A 141 -18.36 12.81 -18.80
N VAL A 142 -17.95 14.04 -18.50
CA VAL A 142 -17.96 14.60 -17.15
C VAL A 142 -19.36 14.55 -16.56
N HIS A 143 -20.38 14.98 -17.32
CA HIS A 143 -21.77 14.96 -16.88
C HIS A 143 -22.24 13.53 -16.59
N ARG A 144 -22.05 12.58 -17.52
CA ARG A 144 -22.43 11.18 -17.30
C ARG A 144 -21.80 10.59 -16.05
N PHE A 145 -20.53 10.89 -15.79
CA PHE A 145 -19.86 10.38 -14.60
C PHE A 145 -20.42 11.01 -13.31
N ASN A 146 -20.64 12.33 -13.31
CA ASN A 146 -21.24 13.02 -12.18
C ASN A 146 -22.69 12.55 -11.92
N ASP A 147 -23.47 12.32 -12.96
CA ASP A 147 -24.84 11.79 -12.88
C ASP A 147 -24.83 10.37 -12.30
N ALA A 148 -23.91 9.50 -12.73
CA ALA A 148 -23.80 8.14 -12.19
C ALA A 148 -23.46 8.14 -10.68
N ILE A 149 -22.51 8.97 -10.26
CA ILE A 149 -22.14 9.11 -8.84
C ILE A 149 -23.29 9.73 -8.02
N ALA A 150 -23.99 10.72 -8.57
CA ALA A 150 -25.15 11.33 -7.93
C ALA A 150 -26.30 10.33 -7.78
N ASN A 151 -26.58 9.52 -8.80
CA ASN A 151 -27.61 8.47 -8.77
C ASN A 151 -27.33 7.43 -7.66
N LEU A 152 -26.05 7.09 -7.45
CA LEU A 152 -25.63 6.19 -6.38
C LEU A 152 -25.55 6.86 -5.00
N SER A 153 -25.81 8.17 -4.91
CA SER A 153 -25.71 8.97 -3.68
C SER A 153 -24.35 8.84 -2.98
N LEU A 154 -23.29 8.62 -3.76
CA LEU A 154 -21.94 8.42 -3.24
C LEU A 154 -21.23 9.76 -3.00
N ARG A 155 -20.45 9.82 -1.93
CA ARG A 155 -19.64 10.97 -1.56
C ARG A 155 -18.18 10.69 -1.86
N GLU A 156 -17.53 11.63 -2.53
CA GLU A 156 -16.09 11.55 -2.80
C GLU A 156 -15.31 11.91 -1.53
N VAL A 157 -14.37 11.06 -1.13
CA VAL A 157 -13.50 11.35 0.02
C VAL A 157 -12.45 12.37 -0.41
N ALA A 158 -12.34 13.47 0.33
CA ALA A 158 -11.39 14.51 0.03
C ALA A 158 -9.95 14.00 0.14
N ARG A 159 -9.16 14.26 -0.90
CA ARG A 159 -7.76 13.86 -1.00
C ARG A 159 -6.83 14.97 -0.54
N VAL A 160 -5.81 14.60 0.23
CA VAL A 160 -4.68 15.44 0.64
C VAL A 160 -3.39 14.91 -0.01
N GLY A 161 -2.40 15.76 -0.23
CA GLY A 161 -1.13 15.37 -0.87
C GLY A 161 -1.09 15.78 -2.33
N ALA A 162 -0.60 14.90 -3.21
CA ALA A 162 -0.42 15.23 -4.62
C ALA A 162 -1.73 15.70 -5.28
N ARG A 163 -1.67 16.79 -6.06
CA ARG A 163 -2.85 17.38 -6.69
C ARG A 163 -3.42 16.53 -7.83
N TYR A 164 -2.59 15.87 -8.60
CA TYR A 164 -2.99 14.98 -9.69
C TYR A 164 -2.75 13.53 -9.28
N THR A 165 -3.48 12.58 -9.86
CA THR A 165 -3.22 11.16 -9.64
C THR A 165 -2.50 10.53 -10.81
N TRP A 166 -2.62 11.09 -12.01
CA TRP A 166 -2.05 10.55 -13.23
C TRP A 166 -1.21 11.58 -14.00
N THR A 167 -0.18 11.12 -14.71
CA THR A 167 0.60 11.91 -15.67
C THR A 167 1.01 11.08 -16.89
N ASN A 168 1.08 11.69 -18.07
CA ASN A 168 1.63 11.02 -19.26
C ASN A 168 3.18 10.91 -19.26
N LYS A 169 3.86 11.36 -18.20
CA LYS A 169 5.33 11.35 -18.02
C LYS A 169 6.14 12.03 -19.14
N GLN A 170 5.56 13.02 -19.84
CA GLN A 170 6.30 13.83 -20.83
C GLN A 170 6.94 15.05 -20.18
N LEU A 171 7.86 15.72 -20.89
CA LEU A 171 8.53 16.96 -20.43
C LEU A 171 7.56 18.15 -20.32
N SER A 172 6.51 18.15 -21.14
CA SER A 172 5.32 18.98 -20.98
C SER A 172 4.14 18.09 -20.59
N PRO A 173 4.02 17.71 -19.31
CA PRO A 173 3.12 16.63 -18.93
C PRO A 173 1.66 17.07 -18.95
N VAL A 174 0.80 16.18 -19.43
CA VAL A 174 -0.64 16.22 -19.13
C VAL A 174 -0.84 15.53 -17.80
N ARG A 175 -1.50 16.20 -16.86
CA ARG A 175 -1.76 15.69 -15.52
C ARG A 175 -3.25 15.70 -15.23
N CYS A 176 -3.75 14.60 -14.65
CA CYS A 176 -5.17 14.37 -14.44
C CYS A 176 -5.46 13.78 -13.05
N VAL A 177 -6.69 13.93 -12.56
CA VAL A 177 -7.24 13.17 -11.42
C VAL A 177 -8.18 12.10 -11.98
N LEU A 178 -7.70 10.87 -12.02
CA LEU A 178 -8.41 9.69 -12.54
C LEU A 178 -8.77 8.70 -11.42
N ASP A 179 -7.89 8.58 -10.44
CA ASP A 179 -8.03 7.68 -9.30
C ASP A 179 -8.81 8.37 -8.18
N ARG A 180 -9.88 7.71 -7.70
CA ARG A 180 -10.79 8.29 -6.71
C ARG A 180 -11.26 7.24 -5.72
N LEU A 181 -11.76 7.72 -4.60
CA LEU A 181 -12.46 6.91 -3.63
C LEU A 181 -13.77 7.58 -3.24
N PHE A 182 -14.84 6.81 -3.33
CA PHE A 182 -16.19 7.19 -2.99
C PHE A 182 -16.72 6.30 -1.88
N VAL A 183 -17.56 6.87 -1.01
CA VAL A 183 -18.18 6.16 0.09
C VAL A 183 -19.68 6.44 0.12
N SER A 184 -20.44 5.44 0.52
CA SER A 184 -21.85 5.65 0.86
C SER A 184 -21.98 6.48 2.14
N PRO A 185 -23.05 7.30 2.29
CA PRO A 185 -23.26 8.10 3.48
C PRO A 185 -23.32 7.28 4.78
N ALA A 186 -23.84 6.05 4.71
CA ALA A 186 -23.89 5.14 5.84
C ALA A 186 -22.50 4.67 6.29
N TRP A 187 -21.57 4.45 5.35
CA TRP A 187 -20.18 4.12 5.67
C TRP A 187 -19.45 5.34 6.26
N GLU A 188 -19.63 6.51 5.65
CA GLU A 188 -19.05 7.77 6.15
C GLU A 188 -19.49 8.07 7.59
N ALA A 189 -20.74 7.77 7.95
CA ALA A 189 -21.25 7.93 9.31
C ALA A 189 -20.52 7.06 10.34
N TRP A 190 -19.96 5.91 9.94
CA TRP A 190 -19.13 5.07 10.81
C TRP A 190 -17.70 5.58 10.94
N PHE A 191 -17.17 6.20 9.89
CA PHE A 191 -15.79 6.71 9.82
C PHE A 191 -15.76 8.19 9.43
N PRO A 192 -16.32 9.09 10.26
CA PRO A 192 -16.46 10.51 9.92
C PRO A 192 -15.12 11.25 9.84
N LEU A 193 -14.07 10.67 10.42
CA LEU A 193 -12.70 11.21 10.39
C LEU A 193 -11.85 10.59 9.27
N CYS A 194 -12.47 9.87 8.34
CA CYS A 194 -11.73 9.25 7.26
C CYS A 194 -11.01 10.30 6.40
N SER A 195 -9.82 9.96 5.93
CA SER A 195 -9.01 10.84 5.08
C SER A 195 -8.34 10.03 3.98
N LEU A 196 -8.22 10.63 2.81
CA LEU A 196 -7.55 10.04 1.66
C LEU A 196 -6.25 10.81 1.41
N THR A 197 -5.12 10.12 1.36
CA THR A 197 -3.81 10.74 1.07
C THR A 197 -3.26 10.20 -0.24
N ALA A 198 -2.94 11.08 -1.19
CA ALA A 198 -2.14 10.71 -2.35
C ALA A 198 -0.67 10.65 -1.94
N ILE A 199 -0.09 9.45 -2.01
CA ILE A 199 1.32 9.23 -1.69
C ILE A 199 2.17 9.61 -2.91
N THR A 200 3.32 10.22 -2.66
CA THR A 200 4.27 10.65 -3.71
C THR A 200 4.55 9.56 -4.73
N ARG A 201 4.27 9.87 -5.99
CA ARG A 201 4.36 8.95 -7.13
C ARG A 201 5.81 8.59 -7.43
N ILE A 202 6.11 7.29 -7.39
CA ILE A 202 7.39 6.69 -7.79
C ILE A 202 7.12 5.45 -8.65
N GLY A 203 7.72 5.39 -9.84
CA GLY A 203 7.78 4.21 -10.70
C GLY A 203 6.52 3.95 -11.55
N SER A 204 5.37 4.52 -11.19
CA SER A 204 4.12 4.46 -11.96
C SER A 204 3.75 5.84 -12.51
N ASP A 205 2.92 5.89 -13.55
CA ASP A 205 2.21 7.08 -14.01
C ASP A 205 1.02 7.44 -13.12
N HIS A 206 0.50 6.48 -12.34
CA HIS A 206 -0.50 6.66 -11.30
C HIS A 206 0.12 6.93 -9.91
N THR A 207 -0.64 7.63 -9.08
CA THR A 207 -0.28 8.07 -7.73
C THR A 207 -1.09 7.27 -6.72
N PRO A 208 -0.44 6.44 -5.88
CA PRO A 208 -1.16 5.60 -4.93
C PRO A 208 -2.02 6.42 -3.95
N LEU A 209 -3.21 5.90 -3.65
CA LEU A 209 -4.14 6.49 -2.71
C LEU A 209 -4.20 5.68 -1.42
N LEU A 210 -4.03 6.36 -0.30
CA LEU A 210 -4.06 5.82 1.05
C LEU A 210 -5.30 6.30 1.80
N LEU A 211 -6.35 5.47 1.95
CA LEU A 211 -7.47 5.82 2.83
C LEU A 211 -7.14 5.43 4.26
N LYS A 212 -7.31 6.36 5.18
CA LYS A 212 -7.23 6.15 6.64
C LYS A 212 -8.61 6.36 7.20
N SER A 213 -9.10 5.44 8.03
CA SER A 213 -10.43 5.58 8.67
C SER A 213 -10.53 6.71 9.71
N GLY A 214 -9.40 7.28 10.16
CA GLY A 214 -9.36 8.31 11.19
C GLY A 214 -9.65 7.81 12.62
N ALA A 215 -9.87 6.50 12.80
CA ALA A 215 -9.81 5.88 14.11
C ALA A 215 -8.37 5.97 14.62
N ASP A 216 -8.19 6.77 15.67
CA ASP A 216 -6.88 7.02 16.25
C ASP A 216 -6.40 5.77 16.99
N GLU A 217 -5.33 5.14 16.50
CA GLU A 217 -4.63 4.12 17.28
C GLU A 217 -3.21 4.54 17.60
N ARG A 218 -2.95 4.52 18.90
CA ARG A 218 -1.61 4.28 19.43
C ARG A 218 -1.13 2.96 18.85
N CYS A 219 -0.35 3.02 17.78
CA CYS A 219 0.41 1.89 17.29
C CYS A 219 1.07 1.21 18.48
N GLY A 220 0.60 0.01 18.85
CA GLY A 220 1.27 -0.81 19.84
C GLY A 220 2.74 -0.95 19.48
N PRO A 221 3.64 -1.14 20.47
CA PRO A 221 5.07 -1.14 20.23
C PRO A 221 5.42 -2.11 19.11
N SER A 222 6.13 -1.62 18.08
CA SER A 222 6.54 -2.42 16.93
C SER A 222 7.17 -3.73 17.39
N ARG A 223 6.57 -4.85 16.95
CA ARG A 223 7.05 -6.20 17.24
C ARG A 223 8.43 -6.36 16.62
N PHE A 224 9.37 -6.88 17.39
CA PHE A 224 10.67 -7.23 16.84
C PHE A 224 10.52 -8.43 15.92
N ILE A 225 10.88 -8.27 14.66
CA ILE A 225 10.95 -9.35 13.67
C ILE A 225 12.43 -9.51 13.31
N PHE A 226 12.97 -10.68 13.58
CA PHE A 226 14.31 -11.03 13.10
C PHE A 226 14.25 -11.27 11.60
N GLN A 227 15.12 -10.63 10.83
CA GLN A 227 15.14 -10.80 9.38
C GLN A 227 16.30 -11.73 9.02
N THR A 228 15.99 -12.85 8.34
CA THR A 228 16.99 -13.88 8.02
C THR A 228 18.11 -13.37 7.11
N TRP A 229 17.87 -12.30 6.35
CA TRP A 229 18.92 -11.73 5.51
C TRP A 229 20.00 -10.98 6.30
N TRP A 230 19.80 -10.70 7.58
CA TRP A 230 20.86 -10.10 8.41
C TRP A 230 22.12 -10.96 8.44
N PHE A 231 22.00 -12.28 8.24
CA PHE A 231 23.15 -13.18 8.12
C PHE A 231 24.07 -12.89 6.92
N GLY A 232 23.56 -12.23 5.87
CA GLY A 232 24.38 -11.83 4.72
C GLY A 232 25.08 -10.48 4.88
N VAL A 233 24.84 -9.77 5.99
CA VAL A 233 25.55 -8.52 6.27
C VAL A 233 26.96 -8.86 6.79
N PRO A 234 28.04 -8.40 6.12
CA PRO A 234 29.41 -8.68 6.56
C PRO A 234 29.63 -8.30 8.02
N GLY A 235 30.23 -9.21 8.80
CA GLY A 235 30.51 -9.00 10.23
C GLY A 235 29.30 -9.14 11.16
N PHE A 236 28.09 -9.42 10.66
CA PHE A 236 26.90 -9.56 11.52
C PHE A 236 27.04 -10.69 12.55
N LEU A 237 27.53 -11.87 12.13
CA LEU A 237 27.70 -13.00 13.05
C LEU A 237 28.70 -12.69 14.16
N ASP A 238 29.82 -12.04 13.83
CA ASP A 238 30.84 -11.68 14.80
C ASP A 238 30.35 -10.60 15.76
N LEU A 239 29.58 -9.63 15.26
CA LEU A 239 28.90 -8.62 16.06
C LEU A 239 27.94 -9.25 17.09
N VAL A 240 27.10 -10.19 16.65
CA VAL A 240 26.16 -10.90 17.53
C VAL A 240 26.88 -11.76 18.56
N LYS A 241 27.93 -12.50 18.15
CA LYS A 241 28.77 -13.29 19.07
C LYS A 241 29.44 -12.41 20.12
N GLY A 242 30.03 -11.29 19.71
CA GLY A 242 30.68 -10.34 20.62
C GLY A 242 29.70 -9.75 21.64
N LYS A 243 28.50 -9.36 21.20
CA LYS A 243 27.46 -8.84 22.11
C LYS A 243 26.92 -9.92 23.05
N LEU A 244 26.68 -11.12 22.57
CA LEU A 244 26.29 -12.25 23.43
C LEU A 244 27.36 -12.55 24.49
N GLY A 245 28.64 -12.55 24.11
CA GLY A 245 29.75 -12.73 25.04
C GLY A 245 29.81 -11.64 26.12
N SER A 246 29.66 -10.37 25.72
CA SER A 246 29.58 -9.24 26.67
C SER A 246 28.42 -9.42 27.66
N PHE A 247 27.21 -9.74 27.18
CA PHE A 247 26.05 -9.92 28.06
C PHE A 247 26.20 -11.12 29.00
N LEU A 248 26.90 -12.19 28.59
CA LEU A 248 27.16 -13.32 29.49
C LEU A 248 28.17 -12.95 30.58
N SER A 249 29.20 -12.18 30.23
CA SER A 249 30.22 -11.70 31.17
C SER A 249 29.66 -10.68 32.18
N ASP A 250 28.79 -9.78 31.74
CA ASP A 250 28.24 -8.69 32.58
C ASP A 250 27.29 -9.18 33.67
N PHE A 251 26.61 -10.32 33.47
CA PHE A 251 25.57 -10.80 34.38
C PHE A 251 26.02 -11.96 35.29
N GLY A 252 27.14 -12.61 34.99
CA GLY A 252 27.79 -13.61 35.85
C GLY A 252 26.96 -14.85 36.20
N PRO A 253 27.53 -15.81 36.96
CA PRO A 253 26.88 -17.07 37.34
C PRO A 253 25.85 -16.94 38.49
N HIS A 254 25.56 -15.72 38.96
CA HIS A 254 24.81 -15.47 40.20
C HIS A 254 23.29 -15.39 40.05
N ARG A 255 22.78 -15.50 38.81
CA ARG A 255 21.34 -15.63 38.53
C ARG A 255 21.14 -16.99 37.88
N GLY A 256 20.14 -17.76 38.33
CA GLY A 256 19.90 -19.11 37.81
C GLY A 256 19.90 -19.17 36.28
N SER A 257 20.17 -20.35 35.72
CA SER A 257 20.33 -20.54 34.26
C SER A 257 19.18 -19.96 33.42
N ILE A 258 17.95 -20.03 33.94
CA ILE A 258 16.75 -19.46 33.31
C ILE A 258 16.76 -17.92 33.33
N ASP A 259 17.09 -17.29 34.45
CA ASP A 259 17.11 -15.84 34.59
C ASP A 259 18.21 -15.21 33.72
N LEU A 260 19.37 -15.87 33.68
CA LEU A 260 20.47 -15.51 32.80
C LEU A 260 20.02 -15.58 31.33
N TRP A 261 19.40 -16.68 30.92
CA TRP A 261 18.93 -16.85 29.55
C TRP A 261 17.86 -15.83 29.16
N MET A 262 16.86 -15.61 30.03
CA MET A 262 15.81 -14.60 29.80
C MET A 262 16.39 -13.19 29.67
N CYS A 263 17.37 -12.84 30.50
CA CYS A 263 18.02 -11.53 30.45
C CYS A 263 18.82 -11.35 29.15
N VAL A 264 19.69 -12.31 28.83
CA VAL A 264 20.52 -12.27 27.60
C VAL A 264 19.63 -12.25 26.36
N ALA A 265 18.59 -13.07 26.30
CA ALA A 265 17.64 -13.07 25.18
C ALA A 265 16.94 -11.72 25.01
N ARG A 266 16.56 -11.05 26.11
CA ARG A 266 15.95 -9.72 26.09
C ARG A 266 16.94 -8.66 25.58
N LEU A 267 18.17 -8.66 26.08
CA LEU A 267 19.19 -7.68 25.69
C LEU A 267 19.63 -7.86 24.23
N THR A 268 19.84 -9.11 23.80
CA THR A 268 20.13 -9.41 22.39
C THR A 268 18.98 -8.95 21.49
N ARG A 269 17.73 -9.16 21.90
CA ARG A 269 16.56 -8.65 21.16
C ARG A 269 16.55 -7.12 21.07
N GLN A 270 16.82 -6.41 22.17
CA GLN A 270 16.88 -4.95 22.19
C GLN A 270 18.01 -4.42 21.30
N PHE A 271 19.21 -5.02 21.39
CA PHE A 271 20.35 -4.69 20.55
C PHE A 271 20.02 -4.90 19.07
N LEU A 272 19.52 -6.08 18.70
CA LEU A 272 19.16 -6.41 17.33
C LEU A 272 18.06 -5.50 16.78
N LYS A 273 17.10 -5.09 17.63
CA LYS A 273 16.08 -4.11 17.24
C LYS A 273 16.72 -2.77 16.88
N GLY A 274 17.63 -2.27 17.72
CA GLY A 274 18.35 -1.02 17.46
C GLY A 274 19.27 -1.11 16.24
N TRP A 275 20.04 -2.19 16.13
CA TRP A 275 20.93 -2.45 15.00
C TRP A 275 20.16 -2.55 13.69
N GLY A 276 19.08 -3.33 13.63
CA GLY A 276 18.23 -3.43 12.45
C GLY A 276 17.54 -2.11 12.08
N THR A 277 17.22 -1.28 13.08
CA THR A 277 16.69 0.08 12.85
C THR A 277 17.74 1.03 12.31
N ASN A 278 19.03 0.83 12.60
CA ASN A 278 20.12 1.64 12.06
C ASN A 278 20.65 1.10 10.73
N LEU A 279 20.45 -0.18 10.45
CA LEU A 279 20.81 -0.81 9.19
C LEU A 279 20.04 -0.14 8.05
N GLY A 280 20.76 0.33 7.04
CA GLY A 280 20.17 1.07 5.92
C GLY A 280 19.54 2.42 6.30
N LYS A 281 19.89 3.00 7.46
CA LYS A 281 19.41 4.34 7.84
C LYS A 281 19.85 5.40 6.84
N GLU A 282 21.12 5.41 6.44
CA GLU A 282 21.65 6.38 5.46
C GLU A 282 20.89 6.31 4.12
N LYS A 283 20.55 5.10 3.66
CA LYS A 283 19.75 4.91 2.44
C LYS A 283 18.34 5.45 2.60
N ARG A 284 17.67 5.16 3.73
CA ARG A 284 16.35 5.71 4.05
C ARG A 284 16.35 7.23 4.16
N ASP A 285 17.36 7.80 4.80
CA ASP A 285 17.52 9.25 4.92
C ASP A 285 17.76 9.87 3.54
N CYS A 286 18.56 9.23 2.68
CA CYS A 286 18.76 9.66 1.29
C CYS A 286 17.45 9.60 0.48
N LYS A 287 16.72 8.48 0.55
CA LYS A 287 15.41 8.29 -0.10
C LYS A 287 14.39 9.34 0.38
N ALA A 288 14.32 9.60 1.68
CA ALA A 288 13.45 10.62 2.25
C ALA A 288 13.79 12.02 1.73
N ARG A 289 15.08 12.35 1.60
CA ARG A 289 15.52 13.63 1.02
C ARG A 289 15.13 13.77 -0.45
N LEU A 290 15.30 12.71 -1.26
CA LEU A 290 14.90 12.72 -2.68
C LEU A 290 13.38 12.88 -2.82
N LEU A 291 12.61 12.15 -2.01
CA LEU A 291 11.16 12.25 -1.95
C LEU A 291 10.68 13.66 -1.60
N ALA A 292 11.29 14.30 -0.60
CA ALA A 292 10.96 15.68 -0.23
C ALA A 292 11.22 16.68 -1.36
N GLN A 293 12.26 16.45 -2.18
CA GLN A 293 12.52 17.29 -3.36
C GLN A 293 11.46 17.07 -4.45
N VAL A 294 11.05 15.82 -4.70
CA VAL A 294 9.96 15.50 -5.64
C VAL A 294 8.65 16.16 -5.18
N GLU A 295 8.32 16.06 -3.89
CA GLU A 295 7.12 16.69 -3.31
C GLU A 295 7.14 18.22 -3.45
N ALA A 296 8.30 18.85 -3.23
CA ALA A 296 8.45 20.29 -3.42
C ALA A 296 8.23 20.72 -4.88
N LEU A 297 8.73 19.94 -5.84
CA LEU A 297 8.49 20.18 -7.28
C LEU A 297 7.03 19.95 -7.66
N ASP A 298 6.40 18.87 -7.16
CA ASP A 298 5.00 18.56 -7.43
C ASP A 298 4.02 19.57 -6.77
N ALA A 299 4.46 20.31 -5.75
CA ALA A 299 3.70 21.37 -5.09
C ALA A 299 3.71 22.71 -5.85
N VAL A 300 4.55 22.87 -6.88
CA VAL A 300 4.60 24.10 -7.69
C VAL A 300 3.24 24.32 -8.38
N PRO A 301 2.61 25.50 -8.23
CA PRO A 301 1.33 25.80 -8.86
C PRO A 301 1.38 25.70 -10.38
N ASP A 302 0.28 25.25 -11.01
CA ASP A 302 0.17 25.18 -12.47
C ASP A 302 0.35 26.54 -13.16
N SER A 303 0.04 27.64 -12.47
CA SER A 303 0.15 29.00 -13.01
C SER A 303 1.59 29.44 -13.25
N SER A 304 2.52 29.01 -12.40
CA SER A 304 3.96 29.22 -12.60
C SER A 304 4.57 28.09 -13.43
N GLY A 305 4.07 26.86 -13.27
CA GLY A 305 4.51 25.68 -13.98
C GLY A 305 5.97 25.31 -13.71
N LEU A 306 6.34 24.08 -14.04
CA LEU A 306 7.74 23.71 -14.28
C LEU A 306 7.96 23.74 -15.78
N ASP A 307 9.12 24.22 -16.20
CA ASP A 307 9.60 24.09 -17.58
C ASP A 307 10.10 22.67 -17.85
N GLU A 308 10.53 22.42 -19.09
CA GLU A 308 11.00 21.08 -19.50
C GLU A 308 12.21 20.62 -18.67
N GLU A 309 13.11 21.53 -18.31
CA GLU A 309 14.27 21.23 -17.46
C GLU A 309 13.84 20.86 -16.04
N GLY A 310 12.89 21.59 -15.45
CA GLY A 310 12.32 21.28 -14.15
C GLY A 310 11.64 19.90 -14.13
N TRP A 311 10.91 19.55 -15.19
CA TRP A 311 10.31 18.22 -15.31
C TRP A 311 11.36 17.12 -15.53
N ALA A 312 12.37 17.36 -16.37
CA ALA A 312 13.49 16.43 -16.55
C ALA A 312 14.21 16.15 -15.23
N PHE A 313 14.46 17.20 -14.43
CA PHE A 313 15.05 17.06 -13.10
C PHE A 313 14.16 16.27 -12.14
N ARG A 314 12.84 16.53 -12.16
CA ARG A 314 11.87 15.76 -11.37
C ARG A 314 11.89 14.27 -11.72
N TYR A 315 11.93 13.92 -13.01
CA TYR A 315 12.02 12.51 -13.44
C TYR A 315 13.35 11.88 -13.08
N HIS A 316 14.46 12.64 -13.18
CA HIS A 316 15.76 12.17 -12.73
C HIS A 316 15.78 11.81 -11.24
N LEU A 317 15.13 12.61 -10.38
CA LEU A 317 14.99 12.30 -8.96
C LEU A 317 14.13 11.04 -8.73
N GLU A 318 13.05 10.86 -9.49
CA GLU A 318 12.24 9.63 -9.44
C GLU A 318 13.08 8.40 -9.78
N ASP A 319 13.88 8.46 -10.86
CA ASP A 319 14.76 7.37 -11.30
C ASP A 319 15.79 7.01 -10.23
N GLN A 320 16.34 8.00 -9.51
CA GLN A 320 17.25 7.74 -8.39
C GLN A 320 16.56 6.98 -7.25
N VAL A 321 15.29 7.29 -6.94
CA VAL A 321 14.55 6.56 -5.92
C VAL A 321 14.22 5.14 -6.38
N VAL A 322 13.78 4.97 -7.64
CA VAL A 322 13.51 3.64 -8.21
C VAL A 322 14.77 2.76 -8.20
N LEU A 323 15.92 3.35 -8.52
CA LEU A 323 17.20 2.66 -8.47
C LEU A 323 17.57 2.21 -7.05
N LEU A 324 17.38 3.09 -6.05
CA LEU A 324 17.62 2.73 -4.65
C LEU A 324 16.73 1.56 -4.21
N ASP A 325 15.45 1.56 -4.59
CA ASP A 325 14.51 0.48 -4.27
C ASP A 325 14.90 -0.83 -4.95
N SER A 326 15.32 -0.78 -6.22
CA SER A 326 15.76 -1.95 -6.99
C SER A 326 17.01 -2.60 -6.37
N LEU A 327 17.98 -1.79 -5.94
CA LEU A 327 19.19 -2.27 -5.27
C LEU A 327 18.89 -2.91 -3.92
N GLU A 328 17.88 -2.41 -3.19
CA GLU A 328 17.43 -3.02 -1.94
C GLU A 328 16.75 -4.37 -2.17
N GLU A 329 15.91 -4.48 -3.20
CA GLU A 329 15.26 -5.74 -3.57
C GLU A 329 16.27 -6.80 -4.02
N GLU A 330 17.23 -6.44 -4.87
CA GLU A 330 18.28 -7.33 -5.34
C GLU A 330 19.18 -7.80 -4.19
N TYR A 331 19.59 -6.88 -3.31
CA TYR A 331 20.35 -7.22 -2.12
C TYR A 331 19.57 -8.20 -1.22
N CYS A 332 18.29 -7.93 -0.95
CA CYS A 332 17.45 -8.84 -0.18
C CYS A 332 17.29 -10.21 -0.86
N ALA A 333 17.09 -10.25 -2.17
CA ALA A 333 16.93 -11.49 -2.93
C ALA A 333 18.19 -12.35 -2.89
N ASN A 334 19.35 -11.77 -3.19
CA ASN A 334 20.63 -12.46 -3.20
C ASN A 334 20.99 -13.01 -1.82
N VAL A 335 20.71 -12.25 -0.76
CA VAL A 335 20.96 -12.71 0.59
C VAL A 335 19.95 -13.77 1.04
N VAL A 336 18.67 -13.67 0.64
CA VAL A 336 17.67 -14.70 0.93
C VAL A 336 18.01 -16.03 0.25
N VAL A 337 18.48 -16.03 -0.99
CA VAL A 337 18.94 -17.23 -1.70
C VAL A 337 20.10 -17.90 -0.96
N CYS A 338 21.10 -17.13 -0.54
CA CYS A 338 22.21 -17.64 0.28
C CYS A 338 21.72 -18.20 1.64
N SER A 339 20.74 -17.55 2.28
CA SER A 339 20.16 -18.03 3.53
C SER A 339 19.24 -19.27 3.36
N GLY A 340 18.65 -19.47 2.17
CA GLY A 340 17.81 -20.61 1.84
C GLY A 340 18.57 -21.94 1.88
N SER A 341 19.87 -21.91 1.55
CA SER A 341 20.80 -23.03 1.71
C SER A 341 21.02 -23.41 3.19
N LEU A 342 20.86 -22.46 4.11
CA LEU A 342 21.02 -22.64 5.56
C LEU A 342 19.71 -22.99 6.31
N LYS A 343 18.54 -22.89 5.64
CA LYS A 343 17.21 -23.05 6.27
C LYS A 343 16.85 -24.49 6.65
N GLY A 344 17.63 -25.50 6.24
CA GLY A 344 17.41 -26.90 6.59
C GLY A 344 17.42 -27.21 8.10
N THR A 345 17.98 -26.33 8.94
CA THR A 345 18.34 -26.68 10.32
C THR A 345 17.60 -25.89 11.42
N LEU A 346 16.83 -24.83 11.11
CA LEU A 346 16.29 -23.92 12.14
C LEU A 346 14.75 -23.78 12.18
N ALA A 347 14.01 -24.64 11.49
CA ALA A 347 12.55 -24.63 11.43
C ALA A 347 11.87 -25.23 12.68
N ARG A 348 12.28 -24.84 13.89
CA ARG A 348 11.56 -25.13 15.15
C ARG A 348 11.97 -24.09 16.18
N LEU A 349 11.29 -22.94 16.22
CA LEU A 349 11.14 -22.04 17.38
C LEU A 349 10.52 -20.72 16.90
N THR A 350 9.19 -20.65 16.82
CA THR A 350 8.37 -19.46 17.13
C THR A 350 6.90 -19.76 16.82
N SER A 351 6.20 -20.38 17.77
CA SER A 351 4.75 -20.27 17.90
C SER A 351 4.42 -19.68 19.26
N MET A 352 3.90 -18.47 19.29
CA MET A 352 3.04 -18.00 20.38
C MET A 352 2.21 -16.83 19.85
N ARG A 353 0.93 -17.13 19.59
CA ARG A 353 -0.11 -16.15 19.29
C ARG A 353 -0.59 -15.54 20.60
N LEU A 354 -0.69 -14.22 20.65
CA LEU A 354 -1.60 -13.51 21.55
C LEU A 354 -2.40 -12.49 20.73
N PRO A 355 -3.73 -12.40 20.94
CA PRO A 355 -4.61 -11.53 20.17
C PRO A 355 -4.62 -10.14 20.81
N MET A 356 -4.27 -9.10 20.05
CA MET A 356 -4.62 -7.69 20.27
C MET A 356 -4.41 -7.03 18.91
N GLY A 357 -5.46 -6.61 18.20
CA GLY A 357 -6.21 -5.39 18.52
C GLY A 357 -5.66 -4.30 17.60
N GLY A 358 -6.32 -4.09 16.46
CA GLY A 358 -5.90 -3.17 15.41
C GLY A 358 -7.14 -2.57 14.75
N ASP A 359 -7.35 -1.30 15.04
CA ASP A 359 -8.38 -0.43 14.53
C ASP A 359 -7.74 0.54 13.56
N GLY A 360 -8.21 0.50 12.32
CA GLY A 360 -7.85 1.52 11.37
C GLY A 360 -7.63 0.89 10.02
N SER A 361 -8.70 0.76 9.25
CA SER A 361 -8.59 0.30 7.87
C SER A 361 -7.77 1.31 7.09
N VAL A 362 -6.50 0.96 6.89
CA VAL A 362 -5.63 1.63 5.93
C VAL A 362 -5.77 0.88 4.62
N VAL A 363 -6.05 1.63 3.58
CA VAL A 363 -6.37 1.15 2.23
C VAL A 363 -5.28 1.60 1.31
N PHE A 364 -4.70 0.71 0.55
CA PHE A 364 -3.80 1.10 -0.52
C PHE A 364 -4.47 0.79 -1.85
N LEU A 365 -4.78 1.83 -2.61
CA LEU A 365 -5.25 1.74 -3.99
C LEU A 365 -4.12 2.24 -4.89
N VAL A 366 -3.58 1.37 -5.73
CA VAL A 366 -2.73 1.78 -6.88
C VAL A 366 -3.48 1.55 -8.15
#